data_AF-A0A6I5WSH3-F1
#
_entry.id   AF-A0A6I5WSH3-F1
#
_cell.length_a   1.000
_cell.length_b   1.000
_cell.length_c   1.000
_cell.angle_alpha   90.00
_cell.angle_beta   90.00
_cell.angle_gamma   90.00
#
_symmetry.space_group_name_H-M   'P 1'
#
loop_
_entity.id
_entity.type
_entity.pdbx_description
1 polymer ?
#
loop_
_entity_poly.entity_id
_entity_poly.type
_entity_poly.pdbx_seq_one_letter_code
_entity_poly.pdbx_strand_id
1 'polypeptide(L)'
;MIRNLVPGVLGALALCVATTASAEQYVDYTPESGVWDINAIDVDPNHIDDYLVGLKKSQVPFFEILKKRGMIDAYKFVVRNGYAKNSPSVLIMVHYTSMAALAPDKARDQAIEKEVRAGFSKEQGEAAVAGYEKYRTFIDNGQWTEVTMTK
;
A
#
# COMPACT_ATOMS: atom_id res chain seq x y z
N MET A 1 -35.64 16.05 -71.37
CA MET A 1 -36.28 14.79 -70.94
C MET A 1 -35.37 14.15 -69.90
N ILE A 2 -35.65 14.20 -68.59
CA ILE A 2 -36.69 13.48 -67.82
C ILE A 2 -36.42 11.96 -67.72
N ARG A 3 -35.71 11.60 -66.61
CA ARG A 3 -36.18 10.79 -65.45
C ARG A 3 -35.97 9.25 -65.43
N ASN A 4 -35.00 8.89 -64.57
CA ASN A 4 -34.81 7.77 -63.62
C ASN A 4 -35.80 6.58 -63.58
N LEU A 5 -35.24 5.39 -63.27
CA LEU A 5 -35.71 4.49 -62.18
C LEU A 5 -34.60 3.53 -61.70
N VAL A 6 -34.58 3.30 -60.38
CA VAL A 6 -33.62 2.55 -59.54
C VAL A 6 -34.21 1.16 -59.21
N PRO A 7 -33.39 0.13 -58.89
CA PRO A 7 -33.33 -0.38 -57.51
C PRO A 7 -31.85 -0.65 -57.12
N GLY A 8 -31.33 -0.44 -55.91
CA GLY A 8 -31.94 -0.41 -54.59
C GLY A 8 -31.61 -1.71 -53.84
N VAL A 9 -30.44 -1.80 -53.17
CA VAL A 9 -30.27 -2.60 -51.94
C VAL A 9 -29.39 -1.82 -50.97
N LEU A 10 -30.06 -1.35 -49.91
CA LEU A 10 -29.53 -0.87 -48.64
C LEU A 10 -28.97 -2.03 -47.80
N GLY A 11 -27.99 -1.71 -46.96
CA GLY A 11 -27.94 -2.15 -45.55
C GLY A 11 -27.24 -3.50 -45.31
N ALA A 12 -26.42 -3.68 -44.27
CA ALA A 12 -26.16 -2.86 -43.10
C ALA A 12 -24.72 -3.14 -42.62
N LEU A 13 -23.92 -2.10 -42.45
CA LEU A 13 -22.69 -2.19 -41.67
C LEU A 13 -23.13 -2.22 -40.19
N ALA A 14 -23.27 -3.40 -39.63
CA ALA A 14 -23.51 -3.56 -38.20
C ALA A 14 -22.26 -3.09 -37.44
N LEU A 15 -22.23 -1.80 -37.10
CA LEU A 15 -21.35 -1.27 -36.07
C LEU A 15 -21.80 -1.89 -34.75
N CYS A 16 -21.19 -3.02 -34.38
CA CYS A 16 -21.22 -3.52 -33.02
C CYS A 16 -20.56 -2.45 -32.14
N VAL A 17 -21.37 -1.57 -31.57
CA VAL A 17 -20.95 -0.71 -30.47
C VAL A 17 -20.72 -1.66 -29.30
N ALA A 18 -19.47 -2.10 -29.13
CA ALA A 18 -19.06 -2.78 -27.91
C ALA A 18 -19.22 -1.74 -26.79
N THR A 19 -20.29 -1.84 -26.02
CA THR A 19 -20.43 -1.10 -24.77
C THR A 19 -19.34 -1.62 -23.84
N THR A 20 -18.23 -0.89 -23.72
CA THR A 20 -17.27 -1.11 -22.65
C THR A 20 -17.99 -0.75 -21.36
N ALA A 21 -18.51 -1.75 -20.66
CA ALA A 21 -19.00 -1.57 -19.30
C ALA A 21 -17.83 -1.00 -18.49
N SER A 22 -17.92 0.29 -18.17
CA SER A 22 -16.92 1.00 -17.39
C SER A 22 -17.43 1.02 -15.97
N ALA A 23 -16.61 0.58 -15.02
CA ALA A 23 -17.00 0.59 -13.62
C ALA A 23 -17.13 2.03 -13.12
N GLU A 24 -18.28 2.38 -12.57
CA GLU A 24 -18.59 3.68 -12.01
C GLU A 24 -18.27 3.72 -10.50
N GLN A 25 -17.39 4.63 -10.10
CA GLN A 25 -17.09 4.85 -8.68
C GLN A 25 -18.35 5.29 -7.94
N TYR A 26 -18.57 4.74 -6.74
CA TYR A 26 -19.77 4.85 -5.90
C TYR A 26 -21.03 4.16 -6.42
N VAL A 27 -20.98 3.55 -7.60
CA VAL A 27 -22.04 2.68 -8.11
C VAL A 27 -21.56 1.23 -8.01
N ASP A 28 -20.46 0.91 -8.68
CA ASP A 28 -19.91 -0.45 -8.76
C ASP A 28 -18.89 -0.73 -7.64
N TYR A 29 -18.22 0.32 -7.15
CA TYR A 29 -17.22 0.20 -6.08
C TYR A 29 -17.06 1.48 -5.27
N THR A 30 -16.72 1.36 -3.99
CA THR A 30 -16.49 2.49 -3.10
C THR A 30 -15.08 2.42 -2.50
N PRO A 31 -14.19 3.39 -2.79
CA PRO A 31 -12.91 3.52 -2.11
C PRO A 31 -13.10 3.84 -0.63
N GLU A 32 -12.32 3.21 0.23
CA GLU A 32 -12.29 3.52 1.66
C GLU A 32 -11.49 4.81 1.94
N SER A 33 -11.73 5.43 3.11
CA SER A 33 -10.96 6.59 3.54
C SER A 33 -9.53 6.23 3.96
N GLY A 34 -9.36 5.00 4.45
CA GLY A 34 -8.08 4.46 4.90
C GLY A 34 -7.13 4.15 3.76
N VAL A 35 -5.85 4.01 4.09
CA VAL A 35 -4.80 3.71 3.12
C VAL A 35 -3.77 2.77 3.73
N TRP A 36 -3.42 1.73 2.98
CA TRP A 36 -2.26 0.90 3.27
C TRP A 36 -1.00 1.56 2.74
N ASP A 37 -0.05 1.84 3.61
CA ASP A 37 1.34 2.06 3.25
C ASP A 37 2.06 0.70 3.26
N ILE A 38 2.56 0.28 2.10
CA ILE A 38 3.20 -1.02 1.91
C ILE A 38 4.65 -0.79 1.51
N ASN A 39 5.56 -1.14 2.41
CA ASN A 39 6.99 -1.14 2.17
C ASN A 39 7.44 -2.55 1.75
N ALA A 40 7.91 -2.67 0.51
CA ALA A 40 8.37 -3.92 -0.06
C ALA A 40 9.89 -4.01 0.02
N ILE A 41 10.40 -5.06 0.67
CA ILE A 41 11.81 -5.19 1.01
C ILE A 41 12.30 -6.56 0.55
N ASP A 42 13.41 -6.56 -0.15
CA ASP A 42 14.18 -7.77 -0.41
C ASP A 42 15.25 -7.91 0.68
N VAL A 43 15.25 -9.03 1.36
CA VAL A 43 16.12 -9.35 2.50
C VAL A 43 16.84 -10.64 2.15
N ASP A 44 18.17 -10.67 2.38
CA ASP A 44 18.99 -11.85 2.19
C ASP A 44 18.34 -13.05 2.88
N PRO A 45 18.15 -14.19 2.17
CA PRO A 45 17.50 -15.37 2.73
C PRO A 45 18.10 -15.86 4.06
N ASN A 46 19.40 -15.67 4.29
CA ASN A 46 20.07 -16.08 5.52
C ASN A 46 19.86 -15.12 6.69
N HIS A 47 19.25 -13.96 6.46
CA HIS A 47 19.04 -12.90 7.45
C HIS A 47 17.57 -12.53 7.67
N ILE A 48 16.62 -13.31 7.13
CA ILE A 48 15.18 -13.07 7.33
C ILE A 48 14.83 -13.04 8.83
N ASP A 49 15.27 -14.04 9.60
CA ASP A 49 14.94 -14.12 11.03
C ASP A 49 15.58 -12.97 11.83
N ASP A 50 16.83 -12.63 11.54
CA ASP A 50 17.52 -11.49 12.16
C ASP A 50 16.77 -10.19 11.89
N TYR A 51 16.31 -10.01 10.65
CA TYR A 51 15.53 -8.86 10.24
C TYR A 51 14.22 -8.77 11.03
N LEU A 52 13.45 -9.86 11.09
CA LEU A 52 12.17 -9.92 11.82
C LEU A 52 12.34 -9.66 13.31
N VAL A 53 13.39 -10.20 13.94
CA VAL A 53 13.71 -9.93 15.35
C VAL A 53 14.03 -8.46 15.58
N GLY A 54 14.74 -7.82 14.66
CA GLY A 54 14.99 -6.39 14.76
C GLY A 54 13.74 -5.53 14.51
N LEU A 55 12.84 -5.93 13.60
CA LEU A 55 11.53 -5.27 13.44
C LEU A 55 10.68 -5.34 14.71
N LYS A 56 10.70 -6.47 15.42
CA LYS A 56 10.04 -6.62 16.72
C LYS A 56 10.57 -5.63 17.77
N LYS A 57 11.86 -5.29 17.71
CA LYS A 57 12.50 -4.36 18.66
C LYS A 57 12.33 -2.90 18.26
N SER A 58 12.20 -2.59 16.97
CA SER A 58 12.19 -1.23 16.44
C SER A 58 10.81 -0.77 15.99
N GLN A 59 10.22 -1.45 15.01
CA GLN A 59 9.00 -1.04 14.31
C GLN A 59 7.72 -1.36 15.08
N VAL A 60 7.66 -2.53 15.73
CA VAL A 60 6.46 -2.93 16.51
C VAL A 60 6.11 -1.91 17.60
N PRO A 61 7.04 -1.49 18.48
CA PRO A 61 6.72 -0.47 19.49
C PRO A 61 6.25 0.85 18.89
N PHE A 62 6.82 1.27 17.76
CA PHE A 62 6.40 2.48 17.04
C PHE A 62 4.98 2.36 16.51
N PHE A 63 4.63 1.24 15.86
CA PHE A 63 3.28 1.02 15.36
C PHE A 63 2.23 0.92 16.48
N GLU A 64 2.57 0.31 17.62
CA GLU A 64 1.67 0.30 18.77
C GLU A 64 1.38 1.72 19.31
N ILE A 65 2.37 2.62 19.27
CA ILE A 65 2.16 4.04 19.62
C ILE A 65 1.24 4.72 18.61
N LEU A 66 1.46 4.52 17.30
CA LEU A 66 0.60 5.08 16.25
C LEU A 66 -0.84 4.57 16.39
N LYS A 67 -1.01 3.28 16.71
CA LYS A 67 -2.32 2.64 16.89
C LYS A 67 -3.04 3.19 18.11
N LYS A 68 -2.35 3.31 19.25
CA LYS A 68 -2.87 3.93 20.48
C LYS A 68 -3.33 5.39 20.25
N ARG A 69 -2.69 6.09 19.31
CA ARG A 69 -3.04 7.47 18.92
C ARG A 69 -4.10 7.56 17.82
N GLY A 70 -4.60 6.43 17.32
CA GLY A 70 -5.66 6.38 16.30
C GLY A 70 -5.20 6.75 14.88
N MET A 71 -3.89 6.86 14.64
CA MET A 71 -3.37 7.13 13.29
C MET A 71 -3.47 5.91 12.39
N ILE A 72 -3.28 4.72 12.97
CA ILE A 72 -3.37 3.44 12.30
C ILE A 72 -4.34 2.54 13.07
N ASP A 73 -4.97 1.59 12.40
CA ASP A 73 -5.80 0.55 13.04
C ASP A 73 -5.20 -0.86 12.89
N ALA A 74 -4.34 -1.07 11.89
CA ALA A 74 -3.68 -2.33 11.61
C ALA A 74 -2.24 -2.16 11.12
N TYR A 75 -1.40 -3.15 11.39
CA TYR A 75 -0.14 -3.37 10.72
C TYR A 75 0.13 -4.87 10.56
N LYS A 76 0.89 -5.26 9.55
CA LYS A 76 1.25 -6.66 9.25
C LYS A 76 2.69 -6.74 8.78
N PHE A 77 3.36 -7.83 9.14
CA PHE A 77 4.61 -8.26 8.54
C PHE A 77 4.32 -9.54 7.75
N VAL A 78 4.53 -9.51 6.45
CA VAL A 78 4.26 -10.64 5.55
C VAL A 78 5.57 -11.12 4.96
N VAL A 79 5.86 -12.40 5.11
CA VAL A 79 7.06 -13.03 4.53
C VAL A 79 6.63 -13.86 3.33
N ARG A 80 7.39 -13.76 2.24
CA ARG A 80 7.16 -14.58 1.05
C ARG A 80 7.53 -16.04 1.36
N ASN A 81 6.59 -16.94 1.10
CA ASN A 81 6.89 -18.36 1.03
C ASN A 81 7.45 -18.69 -0.37
N GLY A 82 8.74 -19.00 -0.43
CA GLY A 82 9.46 -19.29 -1.68
C GLY A 82 10.30 -18.12 -2.20
N TYR A 83 11.13 -18.41 -3.21
CA TYR A 83 12.06 -17.43 -3.79
C TYR A 83 11.61 -17.01 -5.19
N ALA A 84 11.61 -15.70 -5.42
CA ALA A 84 11.44 -15.11 -6.74
C ALA A 84 12.50 -14.02 -6.91
N LYS A 85 13.31 -14.13 -7.96
CA LYS A 85 14.38 -13.18 -8.24
C LYS A 85 13.77 -11.78 -8.45
N ASN A 86 14.44 -10.74 -7.93
CA ASN A 86 14.02 -9.34 -8.03
C ASN A 86 12.61 -9.08 -7.48
N SER A 87 12.19 -9.85 -6.47
CA SER A 87 10.89 -9.71 -5.82
C SER A 87 11.10 -9.54 -4.32
N PRO A 88 10.24 -8.79 -3.63
CA PRO A 88 10.37 -8.61 -2.19
C PRO A 88 10.20 -9.95 -1.45
N SER A 89 11.00 -10.16 -0.42
CA SER A 89 10.89 -11.29 0.50
C SER A 89 10.12 -10.93 1.78
N VAL A 90 10.05 -9.65 2.14
CA VAL A 90 9.28 -9.12 3.27
C VAL A 90 8.43 -7.92 2.84
N LEU A 91 7.17 -7.88 3.25
CA LEU A 91 6.31 -6.71 3.18
C LEU A 91 6.03 -6.21 4.61
N ILE A 92 6.21 -4.91 4.82
CA ILE A 92 5.73 -4.20 6.01
C ILE A 92 4.51 -3.40 5.58
N MET A 93 3.35 -3.71 6.15
CA MET A 93 2.09 -3.09 5.77
C MET A 93 1.51 -2.35 6.97
N VAL A 94 1.12 -1.08 6.78
CA VAL A 94 0.52 -0.24 7.82
C VAL A 94 -0.76 0.38 7.27
N HIS A 95 -1.89 0.18 7.93
CA HIS A 95 -3.16 0.78 7.53
C HIS A 95 -3.42 2.05 8.34
N TYR A 96 -3.34 3.19 7.68
CA TYR A 96 -3.70 4.47 8.25
C TYR A 96 -5.22 4.67 8.16
N THR A 97 -5.82 5.17 9.23
CA THR A 97 -7.28 5.39 9.32
C THR A 97 -7.78 6.43 8.32
N SER A 98 -6.89 7.30 7.83
CA SER A 98 -7.15 8.24 6.74
C SER A 98 -5.86 8.72 6.08
N MET A 99 -5.95 9.17 4.82
CA MET A 99 -4.85 9.91 4.17
C MET A 99 -4.44 11.18 4.93
N ALA A 100 -5.35 11.81 5.69
CA ALA A 100 -5.03 12.98 6.50
C ALA A 100 -4.03 12.67 7.63
N ALA A 101 -3.95 11.42 8.10
CA ALA A 101 -2.95 10.99 9.06
C ALA A 101 -1.51 11.11 8.51
N LEU A 102 -1.35 11.14 7.18
CA LEU A 102 -0.06 11.28 6.50
C LEU A 102 0.33 12.73 6.25
N ALA A 103 -0.59 13.69 6.43
CA ALA A 103 -0.29 15.10 6.29
C ALA A 103 0.69 15.55 7.41
N PRO A 104 1.62 16.47 7.13
CA PRO A 104 2.51 17.01 8.15
C PRO A 104 1.74 17.68 9.29
N ASP A 105 2.06 17.33 10.53
CA ASP A 105 1.50 17.97 11.73
C ASP A 105 2.57 18.02 12.82
N LYS A 106 3.19 19.20 12.97
CA LYS A 106 4.29 19.38 13.91
C LYS A 106 3.92 19.00 15.35
N ALA A 107 2.72 19.35 15.81
CA ALA A 107 2.34 19.12 17.21
C ALA A 107 2.15 17.62 17.47
N ARG A 108 1.45 16.94 16.56
CA ARG A 108 1.28 15.48 16.59
C ARG A 108 2.61 14.75 16.48
N ASP A 109 3.44 15.12 15.50
CA ASP A 109 4.70 14.45 15.19
C ASP A 109 5.70 14.58 16.34
N GLN A 110 5.80 15.77 16.95
CA GLN A 110 6.63 15.98 18.16
C GLN A 110 6.09 15.21 19.38
N ALA A 111 4.78 15.08 19.53
CA ALA A 111 4.18 14.31 20.62
C ALA A 111 4.46 12.80 20.47
N ILE A 112 4.39 12.29 19.24
CA ILE A 112 4.76 10.90 18.91
C ILE A 112 6.24 10.68 19.17
N GLU A 113 7.11 11.55 18.64
CA GLU A 113 8.55 11.45 18.84
C GLU A 113 8.93 11.43 20.33
N LYS A 114 8.28 12.27 21.14
CA LYS A 114 8.49 12.29 22.59
C LYS A 114 8.07 10.96 23.25
N GLU A 115 6.93 10.39 22.86
CA GLU A 115 6.47 9.10 23.41
C GLU A 115 7.39 7.96 22.98
N VAL A 116 7.82 7.94 21.71
CA VAL A 116 8.79 6.99 21.19
C VAL A 116 10.09 7.07 21.98
N ARG A 117 10.68 8.27 22.12
CA ARG A 117 11.93 8.48 22.86
C ARG A 117 11.84 8.12 24.35
N ALA A 118 10.65 8.19 24.93
CA ALA A 118 10.42 7.80 26.33
C ALA A 118 10.40 6.27 26.50
N GLY A 119 9.93 5.52 25.50
CA GLY A 119 9.90 4.06 25.52
C GLY A 119 11.10 3.38 24.84
N PHE A 120 11.81 4.11 23.98
CA PHE A 120 12.87 3.59 23.12
C PHE A 120 13.86 4.72 22.80
N SER A 121 15.06 4.65 23.38
CA SER A 121 16.06 5.71 23.22
C SER A 121 16.55 5.81 21.77
N LYS A 122 17.13 6.96 21.41
CA LYS A 122 17.69 7.16 20.07
C LYS A 122 18.79 6.14 19.77
N GLU A 123 19.64 5.87 20.75
CA GLU A 123 20.75 4.92 20.66
C GLU A 123 20.24 3.48 20.48
N GLN A 124 19.16 3.11 21.19
CA GLN A 124 18.50 1.82 21.00
C GLN A 124 17.92 1.69 19.60
N GLY A 125 17.36 2.78 19.05
CA GLY A 125 16.85 2.83 17.68
C GLY A 125 17.94 2.68 16.63
N GLU A 126 19.02 3.44 16.76
CA GLU A 126 20.18 3.34 15.86
C GLU A 126 20.80 1.93 15.90
N ALA A 127 20.98 1.37 17.10
CA ALA A 127 21.50 0.01 17.27
C ALA A 127 20.56 -1.07 16.69
N ALA A 128 19.24 -0.87 16.75
CA ALA A 128 18.27 -1.84 16.25
C ALA A 128 18.24 -1.95 14.72
N VAL A 129 18.64 -0.90 14.00
CA VAL A 129 18.67 -0.87 12.53
C VAL A 129 20.07 -0.94 11.93
N ALA A 130 21.11 -0.85 12.76
CA ALA A 130 22.50 -0.91 12.31
C ALA A 130 22.80 -2.24 11.60
N GLY A 131 23.41 -2.18 10.42
CA GLY A 131 23.79 -3.36 9.65
C GLY A 131 22.70 -3.85 8.70
N TYR A 132 21.47 -3.33 8.78
CA TYR A 132 20.38 -3.68 7.86
C TYR A 132 20.77 -3.46 6.41
N GLU A 133 21.50 -2.38 6.13
CA GLU A 133 21.99 -2.02 4.80
C GLU A 133 22.85 -3.10 4.13
N LYS A 134 23.38 -4.06 4.89
CA LYS A 134 24.22 -5.14 4.37
C LYS A 134 23.42 -6.30 3.81
N TYR A 135 22.17 -6.46 4.23
CA TYR A 135 21.37 -7.64 3.90
C TYR A 135 19.93 -7.31 3.50
N ARG A 136 19.56 -6.04 3.33
CA ARG A 136 18.26 -5.66 2.78
C ARG A 136 18.36 -4.58 1.70
N THR A 137 17.42 -4.63 0.78
CA THR A 137 17.20 -3.63 -0.27
C THR A 137 15.72 -3.23 -0.27
N PHE A 138 15.46 -1.92 -0.30
CA PHE A 138 14.10 -1.42 -0.52
C PHE A 138 13.73 -1.57 -2.00
N ILE A 139 12.62 -2.23 -2.27
CA ILE A 139 12.12 -2.51 -3.63
C ILE A 139 11.05 -1.50 -4.02
N ASP A 140 10.11 -1.23 -3.12
CA ASP A 140 8.99 -0.32 -3.37
C ASP A 140 8.45 0.25 -2.05
N ASN A 141 7.79 1.40 -2.13
CA ASN A 141 6.95 1.93 -1.07
C ASN A 141 5.71 2.58 -1.68
N GLY A 142 4.56 1.93 -1.54
CA GLY A 142 3.33 2.32 -2.20
C GLY A 142 2.18 2.54 -1.23
N GLN A 143 1.31 3.49 -1.58
CA GLN A 143 0.05 3.75 -0.89
C GLN A 143 -1.11 3.13 -1.68
N TRP A 144 -1.92 2.31 -1.01
CA TRP A 144 -2.98 1.52 -1.61
C TRP A 144 -4.28 1.70 -0.84
N THR A 145 -5.31 2.19 -1.52
CA THR A 145 -6.64 2.35 -0.93
C THR A 145 -7.44 1.07 -1.12
N GLU A 146 -8.01 0.55 -0.04
CA GLU A 146 -8.99 -0.55 -0.14
C GLU A 146 -10.25 -0.07 -0.87
N VAL A 147 -10.83 -0.96 -1.67
CA VAL A 147 -12.04 -0.68 -2.44
C VAL A 147 -13.05 -1.77 -2.15
N THR A 148 -14.22 -1.39 -1.64
CA THR A 148 -15.34 -2.31 -1.46
C THR A 148 -16.16 -2.39 -2.73
N MET A 149 -16.38 -3.61 -3.24
CA MET A 149 -17.23 -3.86 -4.40
C MET A 149 -18.70 -3.88 -3.98
N THR A 150 -19.56 -3.20 -4.74
CA THR A 150 -21.01 -3.28 -4.53
C THR A 150 -21.50 -4.68 -4.93
N LYS A 151 -22.44 -5.24 -4.14
CA LYS A 151 -23.02 -6.57 -4.39
C LYS A 151 -24.20 -6.52 -5.36
#